data_AF-A0A0D3JMD9-F1
#
_entry.id   AF-A0A0D3JMD9-F1
#
_cell.length_a   1.000
_cell.length_b   1.000
_cell.length_c   1.000
_cell.angle_alpha   90.00
_cell.angle_beta   90.00
_cell.angle_gamma   90.00
#
_symmetry.space_group_name_H-M   'P 1'
#
loop_
_entity.id
_entity.type
_entity.pdbx_description
1 polymer ?
#
loop_
_entity_poly.entity_id
_entity_poly.type
_entity_poly.pdbx_seq_one_letter_code
_entity_poly.pdbx_strand_id
1 'polypeptide(L)'
;MPSPPRLYTQQPSEDALPESSRVAAQMTYRSAGLGIYAVVVRYSTVPLEKIAMVMNSSQVSGSGQLGQAFRIVFKEGLATPFRTVGRASIAAWFFQYSVMGFIFQTCDRALSSAMGVPRVVYGEELMQPPKAEAAAVALSVSEQARVAAKAVLAPALAGTIESVVANRAEAQRFHGLPKLAAIETKLGWGPIARACGPGFVANASRNFVMSATSFVLTPTLYQRYFPQERKSQASLFWFGLGATLSSQQQAILAILATPACTSALGTNIFFGNVIAITQQALWGRALDYGAVNGGTSGRSINYGAVLREGLKAEGVGAFLTMPKWFARVLMNAPIQGTVPWFYNEVI
;
A
#
# COMPACT_ATOMS: atom_id res chain seq x y z
N MET A 1 3.34 -33.33 36.83
CA MET A 1 2.78 -32.09 37.43
C MET A 1 1.61 -31.66 36.55
N PRO A 2 0.41 -31.45 37.11
CA PRO A 2 -0.72 -30.92 36.33
C PRO A 2 -0.43 -29.47 35.94
N SER A 3 -0.71 -29.13 34.68
CA SER A 3 -0.60 -27.77 34.15
C SER A 3 -1.46 -26.82 34.99
N PRO A 4 -0.97 -25.64 35.37
CA PRO A 4 -1.79 -24.67 36.10
C PRO A 4 -3.03 -24.33 35.26
N PRO A 5 -4.21 -24.19 35.89
CA PRO A 5 -5.43 -23.81 35.19
C PRO A 5 -5.20 -22.46 34.51
N ARG A 6 -5.37 -22.42 33.19
CA ARG A 6 -5.42 -21.15 32.47
C ARG A 6 -6.58 -20.36 33.05
N LEU A 7 -6.27 -19.27 33.75
CA LEU A 7 -7.21 -18.20 34.05
C LEU A 7 -7.66 -17.61 32.71
N TYR A 8 -8.64 -18.25 32.07
CA TYR A 8 -9.51 -17.57 31.14
C TYR A 8 -10.30 -16.59 32.00
N THR A 9 -9.81 -15.35 32.10
CA THR A 9 -10.65 -14.21 32.46
C THR A 9 -11.94 -14.37 31.68
N GLN A 10 -13.07 -14.52 32.39
CA GLN A 10 -14.39 -14.48 31.78
C GLN A 10 -14.43 -13.24 30.90
N GLN A 11 -14.38 -13.42 29.58
CA GLN A 11 -14.62 -12.33 28.66
C GLN A 11 -16.02 -11.82 29.01
N PRO A 12 -16.20 -10.50 29.22
CA PRO A 12 -17.52 -9.93 29.44
C PRO A 12 -18.43 -10.44 28.32
N SER A 13 -19.63 -10.95 28.67
CA SER A 13 -20.53 -11.63 27.75
C SER A 13 -20.61 -10.87 26.43
N GLU A 14 -20.07 -11.46 25.36
CA GLU A 14 -19.95 -10.87 24.02
C GLU A 14 -21.30 -10.50 23.37
N ASP A 15 -22.40 -10.80 24.06
CA ASP A 15 -23.79 -10.61 23.65
C ASP A 15 -24.37 -9.20 23.93
N ALA A 16 -23.60 -8.27 24.51
CA ALA A 16 -24.14 -6.97 24.92
C ALA A 16 -24.33 -5.95 23.75
N LEU A 17 -23.69 -6.17 22.59
CA LEU A 17 -23.77 -5.24 21.46
C LEU A 17 -24.41 -5.88 20.23
N PRO A 18 -25.26 -5.14 19.48
CA PRO A 18 -25.72 -5.59 18.17
C PRO A 18 -24.54 -5.91 17.25
N GLU A 19 -24.66 -6.95 16.43
CA GLU A 19 -23.59 -7.44 15.55
C GLU A 19 -22.98 -6.35 14.67
N SER A 20 -23.80 -5.45 14.13
CA SER A 20 -23.34 -4.31 13.33
C SER A 20 -22.40 -3.38 14.10
N SER A 21 -22.68 -3.16 15.39
CA SER A 21 -21.88 -2.30 16.27
C SER A 21 -20.57 -2.99 16.66
N ARG A 22 -20.62 -4.30 16.93
CA ARG A 22 -19.43 -5.11 17.23
C ARG A 22 -18.46 -5.13 16.05
N VAL A 23 -18.97 -5.39 14.84
CA VAL A 23 -18.15 -5.39 13.63
C VAL A 23 -17.53 -4.01 13.38
N ALA A 24 -18.30 -2.93 13.52
CA ALA A 24 -17.78 -1.57 13.37
C ALA A 24 -16.68 -1.27 14.41
N ALA A 25 -16.92 -1.59 15.68
CA ALA A 25 -15.95 -1.38 16.76
C ALA A 25 -14.65 -2.15 16.52
N GLN A 26 -14.75 -3.42 16.11
CA GLN A 26 -13.58 -4.25 15.81
C GLN A 26 -12.79 -3.71 14.61
N MET A 27 -13.47 -3.28 13.55
CA MET A 27 -12.83 -2.62 12.40
C MET A 27 -12.10 -1.34 12.84
N THR A 28 -12.76 -0.48 13.62
CA THR A 28 -12.15 0.77 14.13
C THR A 28 -10.94 0.49 15.00
N TYR A 29 -11.03 -0.48 15.93
CA TYR A 29 -9.93 -0.87 16.81
C TYR A 29 -8.71 -1.37 16.01
N ARG A 30 -8.92 -2.31 15.08
CA ARG A 30 -7.85 -2.85 14.23
C ARG A 30 -7.22 -1.76 13.36
N SER A 31 -8.03 -0.90 12.77
CA SER A 31 -7.56 0.24 11.98
C SER A 31 -6.73 1.21 12.82
N ALA A 32 -7.19 1.59 14.02
CA ALA A 32 -6.45 2.50 14.89
C ALA A 32 -5.12 1.89 15.37
N GLY A 33 -5.12 0.62 15.78
CA GLY A 33 -3.90 -0.11 16.16
C GLY A 33 -2.88 -0.15 15.04
N LEU A 34 -3.33 -0.42 13.81
CA LEU A 34 -2.49 -0.38 12.63
C LEU A 34 -1.94 1.01 12.33
N GLY A 35 -2.75 2.07 12.53
CA GLY A 35 -2.30 3.45 12.42
C GLY A 35 -1.19 3.80 13.39
N ILE A 36 -1.34 3.43 14.67
CA ILE A 36 -0.33 3.66 15.71
C ILE A 36 0.95 2.91 15.37
N TYR A 37 0.85 1.63 15.05
CA TYR A 37 1.99 0.82 14.65
C TYR A 37 2.73 1.42 13.45
N ALA A 38 1.97 1.85 12.42
CA ALA A 38 2.54 2.49 11.25
C ALA A 38 3.27 3.79 11.59
N VAL A 39 2.73 4.63 12.48
CA VAL A 39 3.43 5.83 12.96
C VAL A 39 4.78 5.46 13.60
N VAL A 40 4.81 4.46 14.48
CA VAL A 40 6.04 4.03 15.18
C VAL A 40 7.08 3.52 14.19
N VAL A 41 6.70 2.60 13.30
CA VAL A 41 7.62 2.03 12.31
C VAL A 41 8.09 3.08 11.32
N ARG A 42 7.17 3.92 10.82
CA ARG A 42 7.52 5.02 9.90
C ARG A 42 8.48 5.98 10.54
N TYR A 43 8.18 6.47 11.74
CA TYR A 43 9.05 7.38 12.47
C TYR A 43 10.46 6.79 12.63
N SER A 44 10.56 5.53 13.05
CA SER A 44 11.83 4.82 13.25
C SER A 44 12.61 4.62 11.94
N THR A 45 11.93 4.59 10.81
CA THR A 45 12.52 4.35 9.48
C THR A 45 12.61 5.60 8.60
N VAL A 46 12.30 6.79 9.14
CA VAL A 46 12.37 8.08 8.42
C VAL A 46 13.68 8.30 7.66
N PRO A 47 14.87 8.00 8.22
CA PRO A 47 16.11 8.17 7.47
C PRO A 47 16.15 7.33 6.18
N LEU A 48 15.71 6.08 6.25
CA LEU A 48 15.64 5.18 5.10
C LEU A 48 14.59 5.66 4.09
N GLU A 49 13.42 6.11 4.57
CA GLU A 49 12.38 6.70 3.73
C GLU A 49 12.91 7.89 2.95
N LYS A 50 13.64 8.79 3.61
CA LYS A 50 14.24 9.97 2.97
C LYS A 50 15.26 9.63 1.91
N ILE A 51 16.15 8.67 2.21
CA ILE A 51 17.13 8.18 1.23
C ILE A 51 16.40 7.62 0.01
N ALA A 52 15.41 6.77 0.23
CA ALA A 52 14.62 6.18 -0.86
C ALA A 52 13.90 7.26 -1.68
N MET A 53 13.28 8.25 -1.03
CA MET A 53 12.59 9.35 -1.70
C MET A 53 13.56 10.17 -2.55
N VAL A 54 14.70 10.58 -1.99
CA VAL A 54 15.71 11.34 -2.72
C VAL A 54 16.22 10.51 -3.90
N MET A 55 16.56 9.23 -3.72
CA MET A 55 16.94 8.33 -4.80
C MET A 55 15.90 8.25 -5.93
N ASN A 56 14.61 8.36 -5.62
CA ASN A 56 13.53 8.32 -6.62
C ASN A 56 13.26 9.67 -7.32
N SER A 57 13.92 10.73 -6.89
CA SER A 57 13.76 12.08 -7.43
C SER A 57 14.73 12.37 -8.58
N SER A 58 14.55 13.51 -9.24
CA SER A 58 15.55 14.00 -10.21
C SER A 58 16.83 14.56 -9.57
N GLN A 59 16.91 14.62 -8.23
CA GLN A 59 18.05 15.19 -7.50
C GLN A 59 19.28 14.27 -7.50
N VAL A 60 19.15 13.04 -7.99
CA VAL A 60 20.20 12.03 -8.02
C VAL A 60 20.17 11.31 -9.35
N SER A 61 21.32 11.25 -10.02
CA SER A 61 21.47 10.62 -11.33
C SER A 61 22.84 9.94 -11.45
N GLY A 62 23.02 9.11 -12.48
CA GLY A 62 24.29 8.43 -12.76
C GLY A 62 24.66 7.34 -11.74
N SER A 63 25.96 7.13 -11.52
CA SER A 63 26.49 6.11 -10.61
C SER A 63 26.54 6.59 -9.15
N GLY A 64 26.46 5.66 -8.19
CA GLY A 64 26.55 6.00 -6.76
C GLY A 64 25.33 6.72 -6.18
N GLN A 65 24.13 6.52 -6.76
CA GLN A 65 22.88 7.18 -6.34
C GLN A 65 22.60 7.08 -4.83
N LEU A 66 22.90 5.93 -4.21
CA LEU A 66 22.71 5.74 -2.77
C LEU A 66 23.59 6.69 -1.95
N GLY A 67 24.88 6.81 -2.31
CA GLY A 67 25.82 7.70 -1.62
C GLY A 67 25.46 9.17 -1.82
N GLN A 68 25.05 9.54 -3.03
CA GLN A 68 24.55 10.89 -3.32
C GLN A 68 23.29 11.22 -2.49
N ALA A 69 22.31 10.31 -2.45
CA ALA A 69 21.09 10.48 -1.67
C ALA A 69 21.38 10.56 -0.17
N PHE A 70 22.27 9.72 0.36
CA PHE A 70 22.71 9.77 1.75
C PHE A 70 23.32 11.14 2.09
N ARG A 71 24.23 11.65 1.24
CA ARG A 71 24.84 12.99 1.42
C ARG A 71 23.80 14.11 1.42
N ILE A 72 22.81 14.05 0.54
CA ILE A 72 21.72 15.03 0.48
C ILE A 72 20.88 14.98 1.77
N VAL A 73 20.47 13.78 2.18
CA VAL A 73 19.58 13.56 3.34
C VAL A 73 20.22 13.99 4.67
N PHE A 74 21.53 13.79 4.81
CA PHE A 74 22.27 14.08 6.03
C PHE A 74 23.13 15.34 5.96
N LYS A 75 22.91 16.21 4.96
CA LYS A 75 23.73 17.42 4.72
C LYS A 75 23.87 18.32 5.95
N GLU A 76 22.85 18.38 6.80
CA GLU A 76 22.81 19.22 8.01
C GLU A 76 22.96 18.42 9.32
N GLY A 77 23.38 17.15 9.23
CA GLY A 77 23.61 16.26 10.37
C GLY A 77 22.61 15.09 10.50
N LEU A 78 22.84 14.22 11.48
CA LEU A 78 22.09 12.96 11.66
C LEU A 78 20.60 13.13 11.98
N ALA A 79 20.22 14.25 12.61
CA ALA A 79 18.83 14.55 12.95
C ALA A 79 18.03 15.16 11.79
N THR A 80 18.69 15.54 10.68
CA THR A 80 18.05 16.20 9.52
C THR A 80 16.82 15.48 8.98
N PRO A 81 16.82 14.14 8.82
CA PRO A 81 15.64 13.42 8.33
C PRO A 81 14.40 13.64 9.20
N PHE A 82 14.60 13.64 10.53
CA PHE A 82 13.54 13.75 11.52
C PHE A 82 12.96 15.16 11.61
N ARG A 83 13.74 16.21 11.28
CA ARG A 83 13.25 17.61 11.29
C ARG A 83 12.08 17.86 10.35
N THR A 84 11.93 17.01 9.32
CA THR A 84 10.82 17.12 8.36
C THR A 84 9.55 16.40 8.81
N VAL A 85 9.60 15.70 9.95
CA VAL A 85 8.46 15.01 10.54
C VAL A 85 7.69 16.01 11.39
N GLY A 86 6.59 16.52 10.85
CA GLY A 86 5.67 17.39 11.57
C GLY A 86 4.45 16.64 12.11
N ARG A 87 3.59 17.37 12.84
CA ARG A 87 2.27 16.85 13.28
C ARG A 87 1.44 16.33 12.10
N ALA A 88 1.49 17.03 10.97
CA ALA A 88 0.81 16.60 9.74
C ALA A 88 1.36 15.27 9.20
N SER A 89 2.66 14.99 9.35
CA SER A 89 3.26 13.72 8.95
C SER A 89 2.78 12.57 9.83
N ILE A 90 2.72 12.78 11.14
CA ILE A 90 2.21 11.79 12.10
C ILE A 90 0.74 11.48 11.82
N ALA A 91 -0.09 12.51 11.66
CA ALA A 91 -1.51 12.35 11.32
C ALA A 91 -1.67 11.62 9.97
N ALA A 92 -0.88 11.99 8.96
CA ALA A 92 -0.94 11.34 7.66
C ALA A 92 -0.53 9.88 7.71
N TRP A 93 0.52 9.50 8.45
CA TRP A 93 0.88 8.09 8.63
C TRP A 93 -0.21 7.33 9.38
N PHE A 94 -0.74 7.91 10.46
CA PHE A 94 -1.82 7.30 11.19
C PHE A 94 -3.03 7.05 10.28
N PHE A 95 -3.48 8.06 9.55
CA PHE A 95 -4.65 7.94 8.67
C PHE A 95 -4.37 7.09 7.44
N GLN A 96 -3.22 7.20 6.78
CA GLN A 96 -2.84 6.38 5.62
C GLN A 96 -3.02 4.89 5.91
N TYR A 97 -2.61 4.43 7.09
CA TYR A 97 -2.68 3.01 7.45
C TYR A 97 -3.98 2.62 8.16
N SER A 98 -4.58 3.52 8.95
CA SER A 98 -5.88 3.27 9.59
C SER A 98 -7.02 3.28 8.57
N VAL A 99 -7.03 4.29 7.70
CA VAL A 99 -8.12 4.62 6.78
C VAL A 99 -8.10 3.69 5.57
N MET A 100 -6.95 3.32 5.03
CA MET A 100 -6.92 2.55 3.78
C MET A 100 -7.65 1.20 3.91
N GLY A 101 -7.38 0.42 4.97
CA GLY A 101 -8.09 -0.85 5.18
C GLY A 101 -9.56 -0.67 5.58
N PHE A 102 -9.86 0.35 6.38
CA PHE A 102 -11.24 0.70 6.76
C PHE A 102 -12.09 1.10 5.55
N ILE A 103 -11.59 2.03 4.73
CA ILE A 103 -12.27 2.51 3.53
C ILE A 103 -12.38 1.41 2.50
N PHE A 104 -11.33 0.60 2.30
CA PHE A 104 -11.42 -0.54 1.41
C PHE A 104 -12.57 -1.48 1.81
N GLN A 105 -12.63 -1.91 3.08
CA GLN A 105 -13.69 -2.80 3.56
C GLN A 105 -15.06 -2.15 3.50
N THR A 106 -15.16 -0.85 3.77
CA THR A 106 -16.42 -0.09 3.67
C THR A 106 -16.90 -0.04 2.21
N CYS A 107 -16.02 0.31 1.27
CA CYS A 107 -16.31 0.33 -0.16
C CYS A 107 -16.66 -1.07 -0.68
N ASP A 108 -15.89 -2.10 -0.31
CA ASP A 108 -16.17 -3.49 -0.70
C ASP A 108 -17.55 -3.93 -0.23
N ARG A 109 -17.92 -3.67 1.04
CA ARG A 109 -19.23 -4.02 1.58
C ARG A 109 -20.37 -3.27 0.89
N ALA A 110 -20.23 -1.96 0.70
CA ALA A 110 -21.24 -1.14 0.04
C ALA A 110 -21.45 -1.61 -1.41
N LEU A 111 -20.37 -1.84 -2.16
CA LEU A 111 -20.43 -2.33 -3.53
C LEU A 111 -20.95 -3.76 -3.62
N SER A 112 -20.54 -4.65 -2.72
CA SER A 112 -21.06 -6.02 -2.65
C SER A 112 -22.57 -6.04 -2.42
N SER A 113 -23.07 -5.20 -1.51
CA SER A 113 -24.49 -5.04 -1.26
C SER A 113 -25.23 -4.46 -2.46
N ALA A 114 -24.69 -3.41 -3.08
CA ALA A 114 -25.32 -2.74 -4.21
C ALA A 114 -25.35 -3.60 -5.48
N MET A 115 -24.32 -4.42 -5.70
CA MET A 115 -24.17 -5.24 -6.90
C MET A 115 -24.68 -6.67 -6.70
N GLY A 116 -25.03 -7.07 -5.48
CA GLY A 116 -25.46 -8.44 -5.15
C GLY A 116 -24.36 -9.47 -5.41
N VAL A 117 -23.11 -9.17 -5.02
CA VAL A 117 -21.96 -10.07 -5.20
C VAL A 117 -21.23 -10.31 -3.87
N PRO A 118 -20.58 -11.48 -3.69
CA PRO A 118 -19.83 -11.80 -2.49
C PRO A 118 -18.76 -10.76 -2.18
N ARG A 119 -18.43 -10.58 -0.90
CA ARG A 119 -17.35 -9.70 -0.42
C ARG A 119 -15.98 -10.25 -0.81
N VAL A 120 -14.95 -9.39 -0.79
CA VAL A 120 -13.57 -9.89 -0.85
C VAL A 120 -13.24 -10.59 0.46
N VAL A 121 -12.33 -11.56 0.42
CA VAL A 121 -11.93 -12.34 1.59
C VAL A 121 -10.97 -11.53 2.46
N TYR A 122 -11.29 -11.37 3.73
CA TYR A 122 -10.43 -10.71 4.73
C TYR A 122 -10.74 -11.22 6.15
N GLY A 123 -9.84 -10.99 7.10
CA GLY A 123 -9.99 -11.44 8.49
C GLY A 123 -9.96 -12.96 8.62
N GLU A 124 -10.81 -13.50 9.49
CA GLU A 124 -10.91 -14.95 9.75
C GLU A 124 -11.27 -15.76 8.49
N GLU A 125 -12.00 -15.16 7.54
CA GLU A 125 -12.34 -15.84 6.28
C GLU A 125 -11.09 -16.27 5.50
N LEU A 126 -9.94 -15.59 5.68
CA LEU A 126 -8.66 -15.97 5.05
C LEU A 126 -8.10 -17.29 5.58
N MET A 127 -8.37 -17.55 6.86
CA MET A 127 -7.91 -18.74 7.57
C MET A 127 -8.85 -19.91 7.36
N GLN A 128 -9.95 -19.74 6.64
CA GLN A 128 -10.86 -20.83 6.29
C GLN A 128 -10.49 -21.43 4.93
N PRO A 129 -10.79 -22.71 4.70
CA PRO A 129 -10.73 -23.26 3.36
C PRO A 129 -11.70 -22.50 2.44
N PRO A 130 -11.38 -22.31 1.16
CA PRO A 130 -12.33 -21.75 0.21
C PRO A 130 -13.65 -22.53 0.27
N LYS A 131 -14.77 -21.83 0.45
CA LYS A 131 -16.09 -22.49 0.54
C LYS A 131 -16.32 -23.34 -0.71
N ALA A 132 -16.49 -24.65 -0.54
CA ALA A 132 -16.67 -25.60 -1.64
C ALA A 132 -17.84 -25.22 -2.57
N GLU A 133 -18.90 -24.62 -2.02
CA GLU A 133 -20.06 -24.12 -2.76
C GLU A 133 -19.71 -22.97 -3.73
N ALA A 134 -18.74 -22.12 -3.40
CA ALA A 134 -18.28 -21.05 -4.29
C ALA A 134 -17.39 -21.57 -5.45
N ALA A 135 -16.84 -22.78 -5.32
CA ALA A 135 -16.08 -23.44 -6.37
C ALA A 135 -16.97 -24.29 -7.31
N ALA A 136 -18.16 -24.71 -6.84
CA ALA A 136 -19.05 -25.61 -7.56
C ALA A 136 -20.13 -24.90 -8.40
N VAL A 137 -20.52 -23.67 -8.04
CA VAL A 137 -21.51 -22.90 -8.80
C VAL A 137 -20.80 -22.04 -9.84
N ALA A 138 -20.95 -22.40 -11.11
CA ALA A 138 -20.49 -21.57 -12.22
C ALA A 138 -21.24 -20.22 -12.19
N LEU A 139 -20.55 -19.16 -11.78
CA LEU A 139 -21.08 -17.80 -11.82
C LEU A 139 -21.50 -17.47 -13.26
N SER A 140 -22.67 -16.85 -13.43
CA SER A 140 -23.08 -16.29 -14.71
C SER A 140 -22.09 -15.23 -15.19
N VAL A 141 -22.03 -14.98 -16.50
CA VAL A 141 -21.16 -13.93 -17.08
C VAL A 141 -21.44 -12.56 -16.44
N SER A 142 -22.71 -12.27 -16.14
CA SER A 142 -23.12 -11.05 -15.43
C SER A 142 -22.57 -10.97 -14.01
N GLU A 143 -22.59 -12.07 -13.25
CA GLU A 143 -22.01 -12.12 -11.90
C GLU A 143 -20.49 -11.99 -11.94
N GLN A 144 -19.82 -12.65 -12.88
CA GLN A 144 -18.38 -12.52 -13.07
C GLN A 144 -17.99 -11.08 -13.38
N ALA A 145 -18.72 -10.42 -14.28
CA ALA A 145 -18.50 -9.01 -14.62
C ALA A 145 -18.70 -8.10 -13.39
N ARG A 146 -19.73 -8.35 -12.57
CA ARG A 146 -19.98 -7.60 -11.33
C ARG A 146 -18.88 -7.81 -10.28
N VAL A 147 -18.43 -9.04 -10.08
CA VAL A 147 -17.30 -9.36 -9.18
C VAL A 147 -16.03 -8.67 -9.65
N ALA A 148 -15.72 -8.74 -10.95
CA ALA A 148 -14.54 -8.09 -11.54
C ALA A 148 -14.61 -6.56 -11.41
N ALA A 149 -15.75 -5.95 -11.71
CA ALA A 149 -15.96 -4.52 -11.56
C ALA A 149 -15.77 -4.08 -10.10
N LYS A 150 -16.33 -4.80 -9.13
CA LYS A 150 -16.12 -4.52 -7.71
C LYS A 150 -14.64 -4.63 -7.30
N ALA A 151 -13.96 -5.68 -7.76
CA ALA A 151 -12.54 -5.92 -7.49
C ALA A 151 -11.63 -4.78 -7.98
N VAL A 152 -12.09 -3.96 -8.94
CA VAL A 152 -11.40 -2.76 -9.41
C VAL A 152 -11.90 -1.50 -8.68
N LEU A 153 -13.22 -1.35 -8.54
CA LEU A 153 -13.82 -0.15 -7.96
C LEU A 153 -13.49 0.04 -6.48
N ALA A 154 -13.50 -1.03 -5.66
CA ALA A 154 -13.20 -0.93 -4.24
C ALA A 154 -11.76 -0.41 -3.98
N PRO A 155 -10.70 -0.97 -4.60
CA PRO A 155 -9.37 -0.38 -4.53
C PRO A 155 -9.26 1.03 -5.09
N ALA A 156 -9.99 1.35 -6.17
CA ALA A 156 -9.92 2.67 -6.79
C ALA A 156 -10.49 3.75 -5.87
N LEU A 157 -11.64 3.48 -5.24
CA LEU A 157 -12.24 4.38 -4.25
C LEU A 157 -11.34 4.52 -3.02
N ALA A 158 -10.84 3.40 -2.48
CA ALA A 158 -9.95 3.42 -1.32
C ALA A 158 -8.65 4.18 -1.60
N GLY A 159 -8.00 3.91 -2.73
CA GLY A 159 -6.76 4.58 -3.12
C GLY A 159 -6.95 6.09 -3.35
N THR A 160 -8.09 6.48 -3.94
CA THR A 160 -8.45 7.89 -4.17
C THR A 160 -8.68 8.63 -2.85
N ILE A 161 -9.48 8.07 -1.95
CA ILE A 161 -9.80 8.67 -0.65
C ILE A 161 -8.52 8.79 0.20
N GLU A 162 -7.71 7.73 0.26
CA GLU A 162 -6.41 7.80 0.93
C GLU A 162 -5.56 8.93 0.36
N SER A 163 -5.49 9.05 -0.97
CA SER A 163 -4.66 10.07 -1.60
C SER A 163 -5.08 11.48 -1.24
N VAL A 164 -6.38 11.74 -1.02
CA VAL A 164 -6.83 13.06 -0.56
C VAL A 164 -6.25 13.36 0.84
N VAL A 165 -6.15 12.36 1.71
CA VAL A 165 -5.66 12.52 3.08
C VAL A 165 -4.13 12.59 3.13
N ALA A 166 -3.45 11.70 2.39
CA ALA A 166 -2.02 11.49 2.55
C ALA A 166 -1.16 12.32 1.59
N ASN A 167 -1.63 12.61 0.37
CA ASN A 167 -0.76 13.13 -0.70
C ASN A 167 -0.09 14.46 -0.33
N ARG A 168 -0.85 15.41 0.21
CA ARG A 168 -0.31 16.71 0.62
C ARG A 168 0.75 16.56 1.72
N ALA A 169 0.49 15.70 2.70
CA ALA A 169 1.44 15.43 3.76
C ALA A 169 2.70 14.72 3.26
N GLU A 170 2.58 13.78 2.31
CA GLU A 170 3.72 13.16 1.65
C GLU A 170 4.55 14.20 0.86
N ALA A 171 3.90 15.10 0.12
CA ALA A 171 4.58 16.19 -0.60
C ALA A 171 5.28 17.16 0.35
N GLN A 172 4.66 17.48 1.49
CA GLN A 172 5.28 18.28 2.56
C GLN A 172 6.50 17.58 3.14
N ARG A 173 6.44 16.26 3.39
CA ARG A 173 7.63 15.51 3.84
C ARG A 173 8.71 15.57 2.78
N PHE A 174 8.37 15.46 1.50
CA PHE A 174 9.35 15.41 0.42
C PHE A 174 10.13 16.72 0.26
N HIS A 175 9.42 17.84 0.13
CA HIS A 175 10.03 19.13 -0.19
C HIS A 175 10.18 20.08 1.01
N GLY A 176 9.48 19.82 2.11
CA GLY A 176 9.30 20.77 3.21
C GLY A 176 8.15 21.75 2.96
N LEU A 177 7.67 22.37 4.04
CA LEU A 177 6.56 23.34 4.01
C LEU A 177 6.77 24.51 3.04
N PRO A 178 7.94 25.21 3.03
CA PRO A 178 8.10 26.40 2.19
C PRO A 178 8.05 26.08 0.69
N LYS A 179 8.69 24.98 0.29
CA LYS A 179 8.69 24.54 -1.12
C LYS A 179 7.32 24.05 -1.57
N LEU A 180 6.59 23.33 -0.71
CA LEU A 180 5.22 22.93 -1.02
C LEU A 180 4.31 24.15 -1.22
N ALA A 181 4.38 25.14 -0.34
CA ALA A 181 3.61 26.38 -0.48
C ALA A 181 3.95 27.10 -1.80
N ALA A 182 5.23 27.11 -2.20
CA ALA A 182 5.65 27.66 -3.48
C ALA A 182 5.08 26.87 -4.67
N ILE A 183 5.08 25.52 -4.60
CA ILE A 183 4.45 24.65 -5.62
C ILE A 183 2.95 24.94 -5.72
N GLU A 184 2.23 24.96 -4.59
CA GLU A 184 0.79 25.21 -4.55
C GLU A 184 0.41 26.59 -5.09
N THR A 185 1.21 27.62 -4.79
CA THR A 185 1.01 28.98 -5.29
C THR A 185 1.21 29.06 -6.79
N LYS A 186 2.30 28.47 -7.30
CA LYS A 186 2.61 28.45 -8.73
C LYS A 186 1.53 27.75 -9.55
N LEU A 187 1.05 26.60 -9.09
CA LEU A 187 0.07 25.78 -9.80
C LEU A 187 -1.31 26.45 -9.95
N GLY A 188 -1.60 27.54 -9.23
CA GLY A 188 -2.86 28.29 -9.39
C GLY A 188 -4.13 27.50 -9.05
N TRP A 189 -4.00 26.45 -8.24
CA TRP A 189 -5.08 25.49 -8.01
C TRP A 189 -6.23 26.05 -7.18
N GLY A 190 -7.46 25.64 -7.53
CA GLY A 190 -8.66 25.86 -6.74
C GLY A 190 -8.70 25.01 -5.46
N PRO A 191 -9.70 25.21 -4.58
CA PRO A 191 -9.76 24.57 -3.26
C PRO A 191 -9.71 23.04 -3.29
N ILE A 192 -10.42 22.40 -4.22
CA ILE A 192 -10.46 20.94 -4.35
C ILE A 192 -9.09 20.39 -4.77
N ALA A 193 -8.46 20.99 -5.78
CA ALA A 193 -7.13 20.58 -6.23
C ALA A 193 -6.05 20.80 -5.14
N ARG A 194 -6.17 21.87 -4.33
CA ARG A 194 -5.31 22.08 -3.16
C ARG A 194 -5.51 21.02 -2.08
N ALA A 195 -6.74 20.57 -1.84
CA ALA A 195 -7.02 19.49 -0.89
C ALA A 195 -6.37 18.18 -1.34
N CYS A 196 -6.42 17.86 -2.63
CA CYS A 196 -5.79 16.67 -3.20
C CYS A 196 -4.25 16.73 -3.21
N GLY A 197 -3.65 17.93 -3.24
CA GLY A 197 -2.19 18.11 -3.23
C GLY A 197 -1.49 17.78 -4.56
N PRO A 198 -0.22 18.23 -4.73
CA PRO A 198 0.52 18.06 -5.99
C PRO A 198 0.77 16.58 -6.31
N GLY A 199 0.73 16.21 -7.58
CA GLY A 199 0.98 14.83 -8.01
C GLY A 199 -0.16 13.84 -7.68
N PHE A 200 -1.36 14.32 -7.32
CA PHE A 200 -2.47 13.47 -6.86
C PHE A 200 -2.72 12.23 -7.73
N VAL A 201 -2.76 12.37 -9.05
CA VAL A 201 -3.04 11.25 -9.98
C VAL A 201 -2.01 10.13 -9.83
N ALA A 202 -0.72 10.45 -9.76
CA ALA A 202 0.33 9.45 -9.56
C ALA A 202 0.30 8.83 -8.15
N ASN A 203 -0.14 9.59 -7.14
CA ASN A 203 -0.34 9.02 -5.81
C ASN A 203 -1.56 8.09 -5.75
N ALA A 204 -2.68 8.50 -6.36
CA ALA A 204 -3.91 7.72 -6.42
C ALA A 204 -3.71 6.43 -7.22
N SER A 205 -2.98 6.48 -8.34
CA SER A 205 -2.64 5.28 -9.11
C SER A 205 -1.75 4.32 -8.29
N ARG A 206 -0.73 4.84 -7.60
CA ARG A 206 0.10 4.04 -6.68
C ARG A 206 -0.77 3.35 -5.63
N ASN A 207 -1.65 4.10 -4.97
CA ASN A 207 -2.47 3.55 -3.89
C ASN A 207 -3.53 2.58 -4.39
N PHE A 208 -4.10 2.81 -5.58
CA PHE A 208 -4.95 1.85 -6.25
C PHE A 208 -4.23 0.51 -6.43
N VAL A 209 -3.00 0.54 -6.97
CA VAL A 209 -2.21 -0.68 -7.17
C VAL A 209 -1.90 -1.35 -5.85
N MET A 210 -1.44 -0.61 -4.84
CA MET A 210 -1.17 -1.17 -3.51
C MET A 210 -2.43 -1.75 -2.86
N SER A 211 -3.58 -1.08 -2.99
CA SER A 211 -4.85 -1.55 -2.43
C SER A 211 -5.34 -2.80 -3.16
N ALA A 212 -5.25 -2.83 -4.49
CA ALA A 212 -5.65 -3.97 -5.30
C ALA A 212 -4.78 -5.20 -4.97
N THR A 213 -3.47 -5.01 -4.83
CA THR A 213 -2.57 -6.13 -4.52
C THR A 213 -2.73 -6.59 -3.08
N SER A 214 -2.81 -5.67 -2.12
CA SER A 214 -2.82 -6.00 -0.69
C SER A 214 -4.17 -6.54 -0.21
N PHE A 215 -5.28 -6.01 -0.74
CA PHE A 215 -6.61 -6.35 -0.23
C PHE A 215 -7.44 -7.23 -1.16
N VAL A 216 -7.12 -7.32 -2.46
CA VAL A 216 -7.87 -8.17 -3.39
C VAL A 216 -7.05 -9.36 -3.82
N LEU A 217 -5.92 -9.12 -4.48
CA LEU A 217 -5.15 -10.18 -5.12
C LEU A 217 -4.51 -11.11 -4.09
N THR A 218 -3.72 -10.58 -3.16
CA THR A 218 -3.01 -11.39 -2.17
C THR A 218 -3.94 -12.23 -1.31
N PRO A 219 -4.99 -11.64 -0.69
CA PRO A 219 -5.85 -12.41 0.20
C PRO A 219 -6.60 -13.52 -0.55
N THR A 220 -7.09 -13.23 -1.76
CA THR A 220 -7.75 -14.21 -2.63
C THR A 220 -6.81 -15.37 -2.99
N LEU A 221 -5.58 -15.05 -3.41
CA LEU A 221 -4.60 -16.06 -3.76
C LEU A 221 -4.12 -16.87 -2.55
N TYR A 222 -3.93 -16.21 -1.40
CA TYR A 222 -3.54 -16.87 -0.16
C TYR A 222 -4.62 -17.85 0.29
N GLN A 223 -5.89 -17.43 0.30
CA GLN A 223 -6.98 -18.32 0.70
C GLN A 223 -7.07 -19.54 -0.22
N ARG A 224 -6.92 -19.33 -1.54
CA ARG A 224 -7.14 -20.36 -2.57
C ARG A 224 -5.97 -21.32 -2.74
N TYR A 225 -4.73 -20.85 -2.59
CA TYR A 225 -3.54 -21.61 -2.97
C TYR A 225 -2.57 -21.86 -1.82
N PHE A 226 -2.68 -21.15 -0.70
CA PHE A 226 -1.80 -21.40 0.43
C PHE A 226 -2.28 -22.62 1.23
N PRO A 227 -1.41 -23.59 1.54
CA PRO A 227 -1.82 -24.81 2.25
C PRO A 227 -2.40 -24.49 3.62
N GLN A 228 -3.57 -25.07 3.88
CA GLN A 228 -4.41 -24.74 5.03
C GLN A 228 -3.69 -25.04 6.36
N GLU A 229 -2.97 -26.15 6.43
CA GLU A 229 -2.20 -26.61 7.57
C GLU A 229 -0.97 -25.73 7.90
N ARG A 230 -0.55 -24.88 6.96
CA ARG A 230 0.58 -23.96 7.13
C ARG A 230 0.17 -22.52 7.36
N LYS A 231 -1.12 -22.17 7.23
CA LYS A 231 -1.60 -20.78 7.35
C LYS A 231 -1.22 -20.15 8.71
N SER A 232 -1.23 -20.93 9.79
CA SER A 232 -0.81 -20.48 11.13
C SER A 232 0.70 -20.28 11.30
N GLN A 233 1.52 -20.77 10.36
CA GLN A 233 2.99 -20.71 10.43
C GLN A 233 3.60 -19.66 9.52
N ALA A 234 2.79 -19.05 8.65
CA ALA A 234 3.27 -18.17 7.60
C ALA A 234 2.38 -16.94 7.47
N SER A 235 2.99 -15.76 7.64
CA SER A 235 2.28 -14.51 7.42
C SER A 235 1.97 -14.30 5.94
N LEU A 236 0.83 -13.67 5.66
CA LEU A 236 0.40 -13.25 4.32
C LEU A 236 1.50 -12.43 3.61
N PHE A 237 2.34 -11.75 4.39
CA PHE A 237 3.51 -11.02 3.93
C PHE A 237 4.49 -11.89 3.14
N TRP A 238 4.97 -12.96 3.77
CA TRP A 238 6.01 -13.81 3.21
C TRP A 238 5.49 -14.59 2.01
N PHE A 239 4.20 -14.96 2.06
CA PHE A 239 3.50 -15.49 0.88
C PHE A 239 3.51 -14.49 -0.27
N GLY A 240 3.19 -13.24 0.04
CA GLY A 240 3.27 -12.13 -0.88
C GLY A 240 4.63 -11.94 -1.54
N LEU A 241 5.70 -12.04 -0.76
CA LEU A 241 7.06 -11.95 -1.29
C LEU A 241 7.54 -13.22 -2.02
N GLY A 242 6.72 -14.29 -2.04
CA GLY A 242 7.12 -15.59 -2.58
C GLY A 242 8.13 -16.35 -1.72
N ALA A 243 8.40 -15.90 -0.49
CA ALA A 243 9.46 -16.41 0.37
C ALA A 243 9.07 -17.67 1.19
N THR A 244 7.78 -18.04 1.24
CA THR A 244 7.28 -19.18 2.04
C THR A 244 7.05 -20.47 1.26
N LEU A 245 7.27 -20.48 -0.06
CA LEU A 245 7.18 -21.71 -0.83
C LEU A 245 8.40 -22.58 -0.52
N SER A 246 8.16 -23.75 0.07
CA SER A 246 9.20 -24.77 0.22
C SER A 246 9.72 -25.17 -1.17
N SER A 247 10.98 -25.61 -1.25
CA SER A 247 11.60 -26.11 -2.49
C SER A 247 10.77 -27.23 -3.15
N GLN A 248 10.06 -28.03 -2.36
CA GLN A 248 9.16 -29.08 -2.83
C GLN A 248 7.87 -28.52 -3.48
N GLN A 249 7.34 -27.40 -2.99
CA GLN A 249 6.19 -26.72 -3.60
C GLN A 249 6.58 -25.99 -4.87
N GLN A 250 7.79 -25.42 -4.95
CA GLN A 250 8.31 -24.89 -6.21
C GLN A 250 8.38 -25.99 -7.28
N ALA A 251 8.75 -27.22 -6.90
CA ALA A 251 8.80 -28.38 -7.79
C ALA A 251 7.42 -28.91 -8.20
N ILE A 252 6.47 -29.05 -7.27
CA ILE A 252 5.10 -29.54 -7.57
C ILE A 252 4.31 -28.53 -8.40
N LEU A 253 4.44 -27.22 -8.10
CA LEU A 253 3.90 -26.18 -8.97
C LEU A 253 4.58 -26.27 -10.35
N ALA A 254 5.90 -26.50 -10.44
CA ALA A 254 6.62 -26.55 -11.73
C ALA A 254 6.20 -27.73 -12.62
N ILE A 255 5.62 -28.77 -12.01
CA ILE A 255 5.11 -29.96 -12.70
C ILE A 255 3.63 -29.79 -13.09
N LEU A 256 2.82 -29.13 -12.26
CA LEU A 256 1.35 -29.02 -12.46
C LEU A 256 0.90 -27.74 -13.16
N ALA A 257 1.77 -26.75 -13.31
CA ALA A 257 1.48 -25.51 -14.00
C ALA A 257 2.29 -25.40 -15.30
N THR A 258 1.63 -25.03 -16.39
CA THR A 258 2.29 -24.33 -17.50
C THR A 258 3.19 -23.22 -16.92
N PRO A 259 4.36 -22.91 -17.51
CA PRO A 259 5.41 -22.03 -16.95
C PRO A 259 4.96 -20.63 -16.46
N ALA A 260 3.71 -20.23 -16.71
CA ALA A 260 3.09 -18.99 -16.27
C ALA A 260 2.51 -19.02 -14.83
N CYS A 261 2.19 -20.18 -14.23
CA CYS A 261 1.42 -20.22 -12.96
C CYS A 261 2.29 -20.41 -11.69
N THR A 262 3.47 -20.99 -11.82
CA THR A 262 4.45 -21.23 -10.74
C THR A 262 5.18 -19.99 -10.25
N SER A 263 5.48 -19.12 -11.21
CA SER A 263 6.13 -17.84 -11.02
C SER A 263 5.12 -16.71 -10.85
N ALA A 264 3.81 -16.98 -10.73
CA ALA A 264 2.80 -15.92 -10.62
C ALA A 264 2.47 -15.57 -9.15
N LEU A 265 2.37 -16.56 -8.25
CA LEU A 265 1.77 -16.38 -6.93
C LEU A 265 2.56 -15.46 -5.99
N GLY A 266 3.84 -15.75 -5.76
CA GLY A 266 4.75 -14.85 -5.01
C GLY A 266 5.17 -13.60 -5.79
N THR A 267 5.04 -13.65 -7.11
CA THR A 267 5.43 -12.54 -7.96
C THR A 267 4.32 -11.49 -8.08
N ASN A 268 3.11 -11.75 -7.60
CA ASN A 268 1.99 -10.82 -7.68
C ASN A 268 2.09 -9.63 -6.72
N ILE A 269 2.47 -9.82 -5.45
CA ILE A 269 2.82 -8.66 -4.60
C ILE A 269 4.12 -8.04 -5.08
N PHE A 270 5.09 -8.85 -5.51
CA PHE A 270 6.34 -8.34 -6.07
C PHE A 270 6.09 -7.39 -7.26
N PHE A 271 5.29 -7.81 -8.25
CA PHE A 271 4.90 -7.01 -9.42
C PHE A 271 4.04 -5.82 -9.02
N GLY A 272 3.06 -6.03 -8.13
CA GLY A 272 2.27 -4.94 -7.56
C GLY A 272 3.13 -3.86 -6.92
N ASN A 273 4.12 -4.27 -6.13
CA ASN A 273 5.09 -3.38 -5.52
C ASN A 273 6.02 -2.74 -6.55
N VAL A 274 6.48 -3.46 -7.58
CA VAL A 274 7.25 -2.89 -8.70
C VAL A 274 6.44 -1.79 -9.38
N ILE A 275 5.17 -2.05 -9.72
CA ILE A 275 4.30 -1.06 -10.35
C ILE A 275 4.07 0.13 -9.41
N ALA A 276 3.77 -0.12 -8.13
CA ALA A 276 3.60 0.95 -7.14
C ALA A 276 4.88 1.80 -6.97
N ILE A 277 6.06 1.18 -7.03
CA ILE A 277 7.35 1.87 -6.99
C ILE A 277 7.54 2.74 -8.23
N THR A 278 7.24 2.22 -9.43
CA THR A 278 7.24 2.99 -10.67
C THR A 278 6.30 4.20 -10.58
N GLN A 279 5.08 4.00 -10.05
CA GLN A 279 4.13 5.09 -9.82
C GLN A 279 4.65 6.11 -8.82
N GLN A 280 5.45 5.70 -7.81
CA GLN A 280 6.01 6.69 -6.91
C GLN A 280 7.25 7.42 -7.43
N ALA A 281 8.06 6.80 -8.29
CA ALA A 281 9.07 7.53 -9.03
C ALA A 281 8.41 8.59 -9.93
N LEU A 282 7.30 8.22 -10.59
CA LEU A 282 6.48 9.17 -11.35
C LEU A 282 5.94 10.29 -10.47
N TRP A 283 5.42 9.97 -9.29
CA TRP A 283 4.94 10.96 -8.31
C TRP A 283 6.06 11.92 -7.87
N GLY A 284 7.22 11.41 -7.46
CA GLY A 284 8.35 12.25 -7.01
C GLY A 284 8.80 13.22 -8.11
N ARG A 285 8.93 12.73 -9.35
CA ARG A 285 9.27 13.57 -10.51
C ARG A 285 8.16 14.54 -10.89
N ALA A 286 6.90 14.16 -10.71
CA ALA A 286 5.76 15.05 -10.92
C ALA A 286 5.79 16.23 -9.93
N LEU A 287 6.23 16.00 -8.69
CA LEU A 287 6.47 17.06 -7.71
C LEU A 287 7.64 17.95 -8.12
N ASP A 288 8.78 17.36 -8.51
CA ASP A 288 9.95 18.11 -9.00
C ASP A 288 9.58 18.98 -10.21
N TYR A 289 8.82 18.42 -11.16
CA TYR A 289 8.29 19.14 -12.32
C TYR A 289 7.41 20.30 -11.90
N GLY A 290 6.49 20.09 -10.95
CA GLY A 290 5.66 21.17 -10.39
C GLY A 290 6.48 22.29 -9.74
N ALA A 291 7.58 21.94 -9.06
CA ALA A 291 8.47 22.91 -8.43
C ALA A 291 9.20 23.81 -9.43
N VAL A 292 9.67 23.22 -10.53
CA VAL A 292 10.44 23.91 -11.59
C VAL A 292 9.49 24.65 -12.55
N ASN A 293 8.53 23.93 -13.12
CA ASN A 293 7.72 24.39 -14.25
C ASN A 293 6.36 24.97 -13.86
N GLY A 294 5.97 24.87 -12.59
CA GLY A 294 4.60 25.20 -12.14
C GLY A 294 4.12 26.62 -12.38
N GLY A 295 4.94 27.56 -12.90
CA GLY A 295 4.60 28.98 -13.02
C GLY A 295 4.41 29.53 -14.44
N THR A 296 4.70 28.79 -15.51
CA THR A 296 4.70 29.39 -16.88
C THR A 296 3.38 29.28 -17.63
N SER A 297 2.38 28.55 -17.11
CA SER A 297 1.07 28.45 -17.77
C SER A 297 -0.15 28.20 -16.87
N GLY A 298 0.00 28.17 -15.54
CA GLY A 298 -1.11 27.88 -14.61
C GLY A 298 -1.77 26.51 -14.81
N ARG A 299 -1.09 25.56 -15.48
CA ARG A 299 -1.64 24.26 -15.87
C ARG A 299 -1.27 23.15 -14.90
N SER A 300 -2.12 22.11 -14.92
CA SER A 300 -1.90 20.82 -14.27
C SER A 300 -0.55 20.19 -14.65
N ILE A 301 -0.04 19.29 -13.79
CA ILE A 301 1.19 18.56 -14.06
C ILE A 301 1.05 17.78 -15.38
N ASN A 302 1.94 18.06 -16.33
CA ASN A 302 1.98 17.35 -17.60
C ASN A 302 2.77 16.05 -17.44
N TYR A 303 2.08 14.96 -17.08
CA TYR A 303 2.70 13.64 -16.91
C TYR A 303 3.41 13.13 -18.16
N GLY A 304 2.95 13.50 -19.36
CA GLY A 304 3.65 13.17 -20.61
C GLY A 304 5.02 13.85 -20.73
N ALA A 305 5.13 15.11 -20.27
CA ALA A 305 6.42 15.80 -20.16
C ALA A 305 7.30 15.15 -19.09
N VAL A 306 6.76 14.86 -17.90
CA VAL A 306 7.50 14.18 -16.82
C VAL A 306 8.09 12.85 -17.28
N LEU A 307 7.28 12.03 -17.97
CA LEU A 307 7.72 10.74 -18.51
C LEU A 307 8.81 10.93 -19.57
N ARG A 308 8.58 11.80 -20.56
CA ARG A 308 9.52 12.04 -21.65
C ARG A 308 10.85 12.63 -21.17
N GLU A 309 10.81 13.62 -20.27
CA GLU A 309 12.01 14.23 -19.69
C GLU A 309 12.79 13.24 -18.83
N GLY A 310 12.07 12.45 -18.00
CA GLY A 310 12.69 11.38 -17.21
C GLY A 310 13.37 10.33 -18.08
N LEU A 311 12.66 9.80 -19.08
CA LEU A 311 13.21 8.80 -20.01
C LEU A 311 14.38 9.37 -20.82
N LYS A 312 14.32 10.64 -21.24
CA LYS A 312 15.42 11.29 -21.95
C LYS A 312 16.66 11.44 -21.07
N ALA A 313 16.49 11.72 -19.78
CA ALA A 313 17.60 11.97 -18.86
C ALA A 313 18.26 10.68 -18.35
N GLU A 314 17.47 9.65 -18.01
CA GLU A 314 17.96 8.46 -17.28
C GLU A 314 17.49 7.13 -17.91
N GLY A 315 16.83 7.17 -19.07
CA GLY A 315 16.22 5.99 -19.69
C GLY A 315 15.18 5.34 -18.77
N VAL A 316 15.08 4.01 -18.83
CA VAL A 316 14.21 3.22 -17.94
C VAL A 316 14.60 3.38 -16.46
N GLY A 317 15.88 3.69 -16.18
CA GLY A 317 16.40 3.98 -14.84
C GLY A 317 15.74 5.19 -14.15
N ALA A 318 15.08 6.05 -14.92
CA ALA A 318 14.30 7.15 -14.38
C ALA A 318 13.21 6.67 -13.41
N PHE A 319 12.58 5.53 -13.74
CA PHE A 319 11.42 4.97 -13.05
C PHE A 319 11.69 3.62 -12.40
N LEU A 320 12.67 2.88 -12.92
CA LEU A 320 12.98 1.52 -12.46
C LEU A 320 14.49 1.36 -12.26
N THR A 321 14.94 1.34 -11.00
CA THR A 321 16.29 0.86 -10.66
C THR A 321 16.22 -0.10 -9.49
N MET A 322 17.13 -1.08 -9.47
CA MET A 322 17.22 -2.04 -8.36
C MET A 322 17.44 -1.35 -7.00
N PRO A 323 18.31 -0.34 -6.86
CA PRO A 323 18.47 0.36 -5.58
C PRO A 323 17.19 1.10 -5.13
N LYS A 324 16.49 1.76 -6.06
CA LYS A 324 15.19 2.41 -5.77
C LYS A 324 14.17 1.37 -5.32
N TRP A 325 14.19 0.19 -5.94
CA TRP A 325 13.30 -0.92 -5.63
C TRP A 325 13.59 -1.52 -4.24
N PHE A 326 14.84 -1.90 -3.96
CA PHE A 326 15.22 -2.51 -2.68
C PHE A 326 14.92 -1.61 -1.48
N ALA A 327 15.28 -0.33 -1.57
CA ALA A 327 15.03 0.62 -0.48
C ALA A 327 13.52 0.73 -0.16
N ARG A 328 12.67 0.63 -1.18
CA ARG A 328 11.21 0.70 -1.04
C ARG A 328 10.60 -0.59 -0.51
N VAL A 329 11.05 -1.73 -1.02
CA VAL A 329 10.61 -3.03 -0.52
C VAL A 329 10.96 -3.13 0.95
N LEU A 330 12.20 -2.87 1.35
CA LEU A 330 12.62 -2.96 2.76
C LEU A 330 11.87 -1.98 3.67
N MET A 331 11.45 -0.81 3.17
CA MET A 331 10.67 0.16 3.95
C MET A 331 9.20 -0.24 4.10
N ASN A 332 8.57 -0.71 3.03
CA ASN A 332 7.15 -1.04 3.04
C ASN A 332 6.87 -2.46 3.55
N ALA A 333 7.83 -3.38 3.39
CA ALA A 333 7.73 -4.79 3.74
C ALA A 333 7.31 -5.01 5.21
N PRO A 334 7.98 -4.42 6.22
CA PRO A 334 7.61 -4.64 7.61
C PRO A 334 6.17 -4.20 7.89
N ILE A 335 5.74 -3.06 7.34
CA ILE A 335 4.40 -2.54 7.58
C ILE A 335 3.36 -3.33 6.80
N GLN A 336 3.51 -3.46 5.48
CA GLN A 336 2.61 -4.23 4.61
C GLN A 336 2.51 -5.69 5.06
N GLY A 337 3.58 -6.23 5.64
CA GLY A 337 3.60 -7.60 6.11
C GLY A 337 2.86 -7.84 7.41
N THR A 338 2.87 -6.85 8.28
CA THR A 338 2.09 -6.86 9.51
C THR A 338 0.64 -6.43 9.33
N VAL A 339 0.28 -5.74 8.24
CA VAL A 339 -1.10 -5.33 7.95
C VAL A 339 -2.05 -6.55 7.98
N PRO A 340 -1.78 -7.66 7.26
CA PRO A 340 -2.57 -8.88 7.37
C PRO A 340 -2.57 -9.50 8.76
N TRP A 341 -1.46 -9.45 9.50
CA TRP A 341 -1.39 -9.95 10.87
C TRP A 341 -2.30 -9.13 11.82
N PHE A 342 -2.31 -7.80 11.71
CA PHE A 342 -3.22 -6.93 12.46
C PHE A 342 -4.70 -7.14 12.08
N TYR A 343 -5.00 -7.46 10.82
CA TYR A 343 -6.37 -7.75 10.39
C TYR A 343 -6.83 -9.18 10.71
N ASN A 344 -5.91 -10.13 10.89
CA ASN A 344 -6.23 -11.56 11.01
C ASN A 344 -5.95 -12.18 12.39
N GLU A 345 -4.98 -11.68 13.16
CA GLU A 345 -4.55 -12.32 14.43
C GLU A 345 -4.55 -11.38 15.64
N VAL A 346 -4.56 -10.06 15.47
CA VAL A 346 -4.74 -9.13 16.60
C VAL A 346 -6.24 -8.96 16.88
N ILE A 347 -6.81 -10.04 17.41
CA ILE A 347 -7.67 -10.22 18.59
C ILE A 347 -7.98 -11.71 18.63
#